data_AF-A0A2G9T7G6-F1
#
_entry.id   AF-A0A2G9T7G6-F1
#
_cell.length_a   1.000
_cell.length_b   1.000
_cell.length_c   1.000
_cell.angle_alpha   90.00
_cell.angle_beta   90.00
_cell.angle_gamma   90.00
#
_symmetry.space_group_name_H-M   'P 1'
#
loop_
_entity.id
_entity.type
_entity.pdbx_description
1 polymer ?
#
loop_
_entity_poly.entity_id
_entity_poly.type
_entity_poly.pdbx_seq_one_letter_code
_entity_poly.pdbx_strand_id
1 'polypeptide(L)' 'INADDMMFYDSGISRPRRCEPYYVDHGVLLVGYGVENDMPYWIIKNSWGADWGEDGYYR' A
#
# COMPACT_ATOMS: atom_id res chain seq x y z
N ILE A 1 0.68 -0.78 8.28
CA ILE A 1 1.27 0.27 7.41
C ILE A 1 0.84 1.61 7.97
N ASN A 2 1.50 2.72 7.65
CA ASN A 2 1.09 4.03 8.13
C ASN A 2 0.12 4.69 7.15
N ALA A 3 -0.99 5.23 7.65
CA ALA A 3 -2.01 5.85 6.81
C ALA A 3 -1.51 7.14 6.12
N ASP A 4 -0.65 7.92 6.77
CA ASP A 4 -0.15 9.20 6.23
C ASP A 4 0.62 9.00 4.91
N ASP A 5 1.46 7.98 4.84
CA ASP A 5 2.21 7.61 3.63
C ASP A 5 1.32 7.07 2.49
N MET A 6 0.08 6.68 2.80
CA MET A 6 -0.90 6.14 1.84
C MET A 6 -1.88 7.22 1.33
N MET A 7 -2.02 8.35 2.02
CA MET A 7 -3.14 9.28 1.82
C MET A 7 -3.36 9.70 0.35
N PHE A 8 -2.27 9.95 -0.38
CA PHE A 8 -2.30 10.41 -1.77
C PHE A 8 -1.83 9.36 -2.78
N TYR A 9 -1.78 8.09 -2.39
CA TYR A 9 -1.49 7.01 -3.32
C TYR A 9 -2.62 6.89 -4.35
N ASP A 10 -2.23 6.80 -5.61
CA ASP A 10 -3.12 6.62 -6.75
C ASP A 10 -2.79 5.30 -7.46
N SER A 11 -1.53 5.10 -7.85
CA SER A 11 -1.11 3.90 -8.58
C SER A 11 0.40 3.61 -8.51
N GLY A 12 0.78 2.39 -8.89
CA GLY A 12 2.17 1.92 -9.00
C GLY A 12 2.69 1.21 -7.75
N ILE A 13 3.95 0.76 -7.79
CA ILE A 13 4.61 0.14 -6.63
C ILE A 13 5.14 1.23 -5.70
N SER A 14 4.50 1.36 -4.54
CA SER A 14 4.80 2.39 -3.57
C SER A 14 6.09 2.13 -2.82
N ARG A 15 6.84 3.21 -2.58
CA ARG A 15 8.15 3.20 -1.93
C ARG A 15 8.24 4.39 -0.97
N PRO A 16 7.53 4.33 0.17
CA PRO A 16 7.51 5.45 1.10
C PRO A 16 8.92 5.71 1.65
N ARG A 17 9.32 6.98 1.66
CA ARG A 17 10.66 7.41 2.12
C ARG A 17 10.84 7.21 3.62
N ARG A 18 9.73 7.17 4.36
CA ARG A 18 9.66 6.87 5.78
C ARG A 18 8.85 5.61 5.96
N CYS A 19 9.35 4.69 6.78
CA CYS A 19 8.63 3.49 7.20
C CYS A 19 9.01 3.29 8.65
N GLU A 20 8.07 3.57 9.56
CA GLU A 20 8.30 3.53 11.00
C GLU A 20 7.65 2.27 11.58
N PRO A 21 8.35 1.12 11.64
CA PRO A 21 7.75 -0.16 11.99
C PRO A 21 7.23 -0.23 13.43
N TYR A 22 7.63 0.71 14.29
CA TYR A 22 7.21 0.78 15.69
C TYR A 22 5.97 1.65 15.91
N TYR A 23 5.55 2.43 14.92
CA TYR A 23 4.41 3.34 15.01
C TYR A 23 3.33 2.99 13.99
N VAL A 24 2.95 1.72 13.92
CA VAL A 24 1.90 1.28 12.99
C VAL A 24 0.53 1.78 13.48
N ASP A 25 -0.19 2.50 12.62
CA ASP A 25 -1.50 3.09 12.92
C ASP A 25 -2.65 2.53 12.05
N HIS A 26 -2.34 1.86 10.93
CA HIS A 26 -3.34 1.42 9.96
C HIS A 26 -3.32 -0.10 9.70
N GLY A 27 -4.48 -0.72 9.91
CA GLY A 27 -4.76 -2.13 9.66
C GLY A 27 -5.28 -2.36 8.25
N VAL A 28 -4.65 -3.28 7.53
CA VAL A 28 -4.96 -3.62 6.13
C VAL A 28 -4.87 -5.13 5.91
N LEU A 29 -5.31 -5.62 4.75
CA LEU A 29 -5.24 -7.04 4.42
C LEU A 29 -4.24 -7.29 3.29
N LEU A 30 -3.21 -8.09 3.56
CA LEU A 30 -2.33 -8.62 2.53
C LEU A 30 -3.06 -9.72 1.75
N VAL A 31 -3.18 -9.57 0.43
CA VAL A 31 -3.92 -10.52 -0.43
C VAL A 31 -3.06 -11.16 -1.51
N GLY A 32 -1.82 -10.70 -1.69
CA GLY A 32 -0.93 -11.26 -2.70
C GLY A 32 0.45 -10.62 -2.70
N TYR A 33 1.27 -11.08 -3.64
CA TYR A 33 2.61 -10.57 -3.90
C TYR A 33 2.97 -10.81 -5.37
N GLY A 34 3.95 -10.06 -5.87
CA GLY A 34 4.41 -10.18 -7.24
C GLY A 34 5.80 -9.61 -7.44
N VAL A 35 6.27 -9.68 -8.68
CA VAL A 35 7.52 -9.05 -9.13
C VAL A 35 7.24 -8.36 -10.46
N GLU A 36 7.60 -7.09 -10.58
CA GLU A 36 7.53 -6.32 -11.82
C GLU A 36 8.88 -5.63 -12.04
N ASN A 37 9.52 -5.82 -13.20
CA ASN A 37 10.83 -5.22 -13.49
C ASN A 37 11.89 -5.48 -12.39
N ASP A 38 12.00 -6.75 -11.94
CA ASP A 38 12.85 -7.18 -10.82
C ASP A 38 12.55 -6.54 -9.46
N MET A 39 11.41 -5.85 -9.34
CA MET A 39 10.94 -5.23 -8.11
C MET A 39 9.84 -6.07 -7.45
N PRO A 40 10.11 -6.70 -6.29
CA PRO A 40 9.07 -7.37 -5.54
C PRO A 40 8.10 -6.36 -4.93
N TYR A 41 6.82 -6.70 -4.91
CA TYR A 41 5.77 -5.88 -4.29
C TYR A 41 4.71 -6.75 -3.60
N TRP A 42 3.95 -6.12 -2.73
CA TRP A 42 2.83 -6.72 -2.01
C TRP A 42 1.53 -6.19 -2.60
N ILE A 43 0.46 -7.00 -2.58
CA ILE A 43 -0.87 -6.53 -2.94
C ILE A 43 -1.68 -6.42 -1.66
N ILE A 44 -2.07 -5.20 -1.33
CA ILE A 44 -2.75 -4.87 -0.07
C ILE A 44 -4.15 -4.36 -0.40
N LYS A 45 -5.16 -4.94 0.22
CA LYS A 45 -6.53 -4.45 0.19
C LYS A 45 -6.73 -3.41 1.29
N ASN A 46 -7.16 -2.20 0.91
CA ASN A 46 -7.48 -1.12 1.84
C ASN A 46 -8.98 -1.06 2.14
N SER A 47 -9.37 -0.16 3.05
CA SER A 47 -10.73 0.04 3.55
C SER A 47 -11.29 1.44 3.31
N TRP A 48 -10.65 2.23 2.41
CA TRP A 48 -11.03 3.62 2.10
C TRP A 48 -11.95 3.76 0.87
N GLY A 49 -12.54 2.66 0.40
CA GLY A 49 -13.39 2.63 -0.80
C GLY A 49 -12.59 2.30 -2.07
N ALA A 50 -13.32 2.02 -3.15
CA ALA A 50 -12.73 1.65 -4.44
C ALA A 50 -12.16 2.86 -5.21
N ASP A 51 -12.62 4.07 -4.90
CA ASP A 51 -12.14 5.31 -5.55
C ASP A 51 -10.73 5.73 -5.09
N TRP A 52 -10.15 5.04 -4.09
CA TRP A 52 -8.82 5.31 -3.58
C TRP A 52 -7.82 4.27 -4.11
N GLY A 53 -6.62 4.71 -4.50
CA GLY A 53 -5.58 3.84 -5.02
C GLY A 53 -6.02 3.08 -6.27
N GLU A 54 -5.59 1.84 -6.39
CA GLU A 54 -5.89 1.00 -7.55
C GLU A 54 -7.14 0.17 -7.26
N ASP A 55 -8.32 0.75 -7.49
CA ASP A 55 -9.63 0.14 -7.19
C ASP A 55 -9.75 -0.30 -5.70
N GLY A 56 -9.18 0.48 -4.78
CA GLY A 56 -9.13 0.18 -3.34
C GLY A 56 -7.91 -0.64 -2.90
N TYR A 57 -6.97 -0.90 -3.80
CA TYR A 57 -5.75 -1.64 -3.53
C TYR A 57 -4.51 -0.74 -3.52
N TYR A 58 -3.47 -1.27 -2.88
CA TYR A 58 -2.15 -0.65 -2.76
C TYR A 58 -1.09 -1.68 -3.12
N ARG A 59 -0.08 -1.23 -3.86
CA ARG A 59 1.10 -2.01 -4.22
C ARG A 59 2.39 -1.37 -3.75
#